data_AF-A0A9P9IMH1-F1
#
_entry.id   AF-A0A9P9IMH1-F1
#
_cell.length_a   1.000
_cell.length_b   1.000
_cell.length_c   1.000
_cell.angle_alpha   90.00
_cell.angle_beta   90.00
_cell.angle_gamma   90.00
#
_symmetry.space_group_name_H-M   'P 1'
#
loop_
_entity.id
_entity.type
_entity.pdbx_description
1 polymer ?
#
loop_
_entity_poly.entity_id
_entity_poly.type
_entity_poly.pdbx_seq_one_letter_code
_entity_poly.pdbx_strand_id
1 'polypeptide(L)'
;MSVNLSSLATFGSKPRIFILTDVLNEPDDSQSLVRYLLYANEFDTRGICATTSTWLRSSTHPEELRRIINAYGKVVKNLNNHVHPEFQYSSAEHFLSLVTAGPNVYGKKAFKEPLSEGAQRLLDVLEESEEALYIPVWGGVNTLAQALKHLSETASPEEAAKQRAKLRVYTISDQDDAGAWIRGKFPDVFYIASVHGWNQYGQGSWLGMNIGAGPGADPTKVLNPWLTEHIRVGEFGAEAYPLVKFGMEGDTPSFLWLVQNGLSHGDNINWGGWGGRYLRPQGEADWEDGIDQNHFYNVSEAAVIGKDGKRYSDHKASIWRWRDAVQDDFAARMQWTLTSNFAEAKHPPIVDVNGHKGVEPLILKVNPGETHVLDASGTYNPDGDSDLEYIWMLYPDINGFHTLGGGPKVDIEAVEKPSSERKIADNFAGFANYTRGRKVKVTAAKRERNPQTGLATPDFHVLLQVTNTAGPYPIRRYKRVIFSYLDGLPIPMGKIPEGFSSDT
;
A
#
# COMPACT_ATOMS: atom_id res chain seq x y z
N MET A 1 -35.63 -3.86 -2.91
CA MET A 1 -35.35 -2.41 -2.98
C MET A 1 -34.15 -2.24 -3.89
N SER A 2 -34.15 -1.29 -4.82
CA SER A 2 -32.97 -1.00 -5.64
C SER A 2 -31.87 -0.44 -4.75
N VAL A 3 -30.68 -1.05 -4.77
CA VAL A 3 -29.51 -0.54 -4.03
C VAL A 3 -29.07 0.78 -4.66
N ASN A 4 -28.87 1.80 -3.84
CA ASN A 4 -28.34 3.07 -4.31
C ASN A 4 -26.82 3.00 -4.41
N LEU A 5 -26.28 2.62 -5.58
CA LEU A 5 -24.83 2.53 -5.80
C LEU A 5 -24.11 3.87 -5.59
N SER A 6 -24.81 5.00 -5.71
CA SER A 6 -24.24 6.33 -5.47
C SER A 6 -23.96 6.63 -4.00
N SER A 7 -24.33 5.76 -3.06
CA SER A 7 -23.88 5.91 -1.67
C SER A 7 -22.48 5.33 -1.45
N LEU A 8 -22.04 4.38 -2.29
CA LEU A 8 -20.80 3.61 -2.11
C LEU A 8 -19.54 4.47 -2.11
N ALA A 9 -18.41 3.87 -1.75
CA ALA A 9 -17.14 4.56 -1.61
C ALA A 9 -16.76 5.37 -2.86
N THR A 10 -16.38 6.63 -2.63
CA THR A 10 -15.81 7.52 -3.62
C THR A 10 -14.37 7.85 -3.23
N PHE A 11 -13.57 8.21 -4.21
CA PHE A 11 -12.15 8.52 -4.04
C PHE A 11 -11.87 9.96 -4.47
N GLY A 12 -10.96 10.66 -3.78
CA GLY A 12 -10.58 12.02 -4.15
C GLY A 12 -9.87 12.08 -5.51
N SER A 13 -9.12 11.04 -5.83
CA SER A 13 -8.47 10.82 -7.12
C SER A 13 -8.22 9.33 -7.34
N LYS A 14 -7.78 8.96 -8.54
CA LYS A 14 -7.28 7.62 -8.85
C LYS A 14 -5.77 7.72 -9.12
N PRO A 15 -4.88 7.07 -8.35
CA PRO A 15 -3.46 7.13 -8.61
C PRO A 15 -3.14 6.55 -10.00
N ARG A 16 -2.27 7.24 -10.74
CA ARG A 16 -1.81 6.82 -12.06
C ARG A 16 -0.80 5.69 -11.91
N ILE A 17 -1.05 4.54 -12.54
CA ILE A 17 -0.24 3.33 -12.35
C ILE A 17 0.34 2.82 -13.68
N PHE A 18 1.64 2.52 -13.69
CA PHE A 18 2.31 1.80 -14.77
C PHE A 18 3.03 0.56 -14.22
N ILE A 19 2.60 -0.64 -14.60
CA ILE A 19 3.16 -1.90 -14.07
C ILE A 19 4.31 -2.39 -14.96
N LEU A 20 5.40 -2.83 -14.34
CA LEU A 20 6.48 -3.59 -14.97
C LEU A 20 6.49 -5.02 -14.40
N THR A 21 6.34 -6.04 -15.23
CA THR A 21 6.17 -7.44 -14.77
C THR A 21 6.92 -8.43 -15.66
N ASP A 22 7.65 -9.36 -15.05
CA ASP A 22 8.30 -10.48 -15.74
C ASP A 22 7.42 -11.74 -15.76
N VAL A 23 6.12 -11.53 -15.98
CA VAL A 23 5.09 -12.57 -16.06
C VAL A 23 5.55 -13.82 -16.81
N LEU A 24 5.13 -14.99 -16.31
CA LEU A 24 5.59 -16.33 -16.68
C LEU A 24 7.01 -16.71 -16.23
N ASN A 25 7.75 -15.82 -15.56
CA ASN A 25 8.87 -16.25 -14.73
C ASN A 25 8.40 -17.21 -13.62
N GLU A 26 7.51 -16.71 -12.77
CA GLU A 26 6.82 -17.44 -11.73
C GLU A 26 5.30 -17.23 -11.84
N PRO A 27 4.47 -18.09 -11.21
CA PRO A 27 3.02 -17.94 -11.28
C PRO A 27 2.47 -16.69 -10.55
N ASP A 28 3.27 -16.04 -9.70
CA ASP A 28 2.80 -14.99 -8.80
C ASP A 28 2.60 -13.63 -9.46
N ASP A 29 3.29 -13.30 -10.55
CA ASP A 29 2.94 -12.16 -11.41
C ASP A 29 1.49 -12.29 -11.94
N SER A 30 1.12 -13.48 -12.43
CA SER A 30 -0.24 -13.76 -12.92
C SER A 30 -1.26 -13.65 -11.78
N GLN A 31 -0.92 -14.14 -10.58
CA GLN A 31 -1.77 -14.01 -9.39
C GLN A 31 -1.95 -12.53 -9.00
N SER A 32 -0.85 -11.76 -8.98
CA SER A 32 -0.84 -10.33 -8.67
C SER A 32 -1.64 -9.51 -9.68
N LEU A 33 -1.60 -9.87 -10.97
CA LEU A 33 -2.42 -9.22 -12.00
C LEU A 33 -3.91 -9.50 -11.81
N VAL A 34 -4.30 -10.73 -11.47
CA VAL A 34 -5.70 -11.06 -11.14
C VAL A 34 -6.18 -10.18 -9.99
N ARG A 35 -5.39 -10.07 -8.91
CA ARG A 35 -5.74 -9.18 -7.80
C ARG A 35 -5.81 -7.73 -8.25
N TYR A 36 -4.79 -7.22 -8.94
CA TYR A 36 -4.75 -5.84 -9.42
C TYR A 36 -6.03 -5.45 -10.18
N LEU A 37 -6.48 -6.29 -11.12
CA LEU A 37 -7.68 -6.06 -11.90
C LEU A 37 -8.96 -5.97 -11.04
N LEU A 38 -9.01 -6.68 -9.90
CA LEU A 38 -10.12 -6.56 -8.95
C LEU A 38 -10.06 -5.31 -8.06
N TYR A 39 -8.97 -4.54 -8.07
CA TYR A 39 -8.86 -3.24 -7.43
C TYR A 39 -8.75 -2.08 -8.43
N ALA A 40 -8.69 -2.37 -9.73
CA ALA A 40 -8.42 -1.37 -10.76
C ALA A 40 -9.51 -0.29 -10.90
N ASN A 41 -10.68 -0.47 -10.29
CA ASN A 41 -11.68 0.59 -10.17
C ASN A 41 -11.20 1.78 -9.30
N GLU A 42 -10.19 1.56 -8.45
CA GLU A 42 -9.57 2.57 -7.60
C GLU A 42 -8.36 3.24 -8.26
N PHE A 43 -7.93 2.77 -9.44
CA PHE A 43 -6.69 3.16 -10.10
C PHE A 43 -6.93 3.73 -11.49
N ASP A 44 -5.98 4.56 -11.93
CA ASP A 44 -5.92 5.06 -13.29
C ASP A 44 -4.74 4.38 -14.00
N THR A 45 -4.98 3.20 -14.57
CA THR A 45 -3.92 2.40 -15.20
C THR A 45 -3.49 3.04 -16.51
N ARG A 46 -2.19 3.28 -16.64
CA ARG A 46 -1.54 3.93 -17.80
C ARG A 46 -0.64 2.99 -18.60
N GLY A 47 -0.33 1.82 -18.06
CA GLY A 47 0.47 0.81 -18.77
C GLY A 47 0.60 -0.49 -18.00
N ILE A 48 0.67 -1.60 -18.72
CA ILE A 48 1.01 -2.92 -18.19
C ILE A 48 2.07 -3.52 -19.10
N CYS A 49 3.34 -3.41 -18.71
CA CYS A 49 4.46 -3.78 -19.55
C CYS A 49 5.11 -5.07 -19.11
N ALA A 50 5.15 -6.05 -20.02
CA ALA A 50 5.99 -7.23 -19.84
C ALA A 50 7.47 -6.84 -19.92
N THR A 51 8.29 -7.29 -18.97
CA THR A 51 9.69 -6.92 -18.80
C THR A 51 10.54 -8.16 -18.51
N THR A 52 11.86 -8.02 -18.50
CA THR A 52 12.78 -9.10 -18.08
C THR A 52 13.20 -8.94 -16.62
N SER A 53 13.71 -10.01 -16.00
CA SER A 53 14.33 -9.99 -14.67
C SER A 53 15.57 -10.88 -14.64
N THR A 54 16.17 -11.07 -13.46
CA THR A 54 17.26 -12.03 -13.28
C THR A 54 16.81 -13.48 -13.46
N TRP A 55 15.51 -13.75 -13.27
CA TRP A 55 14.91 -15.08 -13.40
C TRP A 55 14.30 -15.31 -14.79
N LEU A 56 13.92 -14.24 -15.50
CA LEU A 56 13.50 -14.25 -16.91
C LEU A 56 14.34 -13.27 -17.75
N ARG A 57 15.53 -13.70 -18.18
CA ARG A 57 16.60 -12.79 -18.64
C ARG A 57 16.55 -12.36 -20.10
N SER A 58 15.77 -13.03 -20.95
CA SER A 58 15.93 -12.95 -22.41
C SER A 58 14.62 -12.99 -23.21
N SER A 59 13.47 -12.87 -22.55
CA SER A 59 12.16 -12.85 -23.19
C SER A 59 11.17 -12.03 -22.36
N THR A 60 10.11 -11.57 -23.02
CA THR A 60 8.93 -10.94 -22.41
C THR A 60 7.69 -11.68 -22.88
N HIS A 61 6.65 -11.70 -22.05
CA HIS A 61 5.44 -12.51 -22.29
C HIS A 61 4.13 -11.70 -22.21
N PRO A 62 3.96 -10.64 -23.03
CA PRO A 62 2.73 -9.83 -23.01
C PRO A 62 1.46 -10.62 -23.35
N GLU A 63 1.57 -11.76 -24.03
CA GLU A 63 0.46 -12.66 -24.33
C GLU A 63 -0.23 -13.20 -23.07
N GLU A 64 0.51 -13.42 -21.98
CA GLU A 64 -0.06 -13.87 -20.71
C GLU A 64 -0.89 -12.76 -20.05
N LEU A 65 -0.40 -11.52 -20.11
CA LEU A 65 -1.17 -10.35 -19.66
C LEU A 65 -2.49 -10.26 -20.42
N ARG A 66 -2.44 -10.42 -21.76
CA ARG A 66 -3.65 -10.41 -22.61
C ARG A 66 -4.59 -11.56 -22.27
N ARG A 67 -4.10 -12.76 -21.97
CA ARG A 67 -4.92 -13.90 -21.55
C ARG A 67 -5.70 -13.58 -20.27
N ILE A 68 -5.02 -13.07 -19.24
CA ILE A 68 -5.65 -12.73 -17.96
C ILE A 68 -6.67 -11.59 -18.12
N ILE A 69 -6.34 -10.56 -18.89
CA ILE A 69 -7.25 -9.43 -19.16
C ILE A 69 -8.50 -9.88 -19.93
N ASN A 70 -8.37 -10.82 -20.88
CA ASN A 70 -9.51 -11.40 -21.58
C ASN A 70 -10.43 -12.19 -20.64
N ALA A 71 -9.86 -12.94 -19.69
CA ALA A 71 -10.65 -13.64 -18.67
C ALA A 71 -11.39 -12.64 -17.77
N TYR A 72 -10.74 -11.54 -17.39
CA TYR A 72 -11.35 -10.44 -16.64
C TYR A 72 -12.52 -9.79 -17.38
N GLY A 73 -12.42 -9.65 -18.71
CA GLY A 73 -13.49 -9.08 -19.54
C GLY A 73 -14.83 -9.81 -19.44
N LYS A 74 -14.84 -11.09 -19.03
CA LYS A 74 -16.05 -11.87 -18.81
C LYS A 74 -16.84 -11.41 -17.58
N VAL A 75 -16.14 -10.89 -16.56
CA VAL A 75 -16.72 -10.56 -15.25
C VAL A 75 -16.81 -9.06 -14.95
N VAL A 76 -16.26 -8.18 -15.79
CA VAL A 76 -16.27 -6.72 -15.57
C VAL A 76 -17.68 -6.13 -15.38
N LYS A 77 -18.67 -6.68 -16.08
CA LYS A 77 -20.07 -6.26 -15.93
C LYS A 77 -20.61 -6.58 -14.53
N ASN A 78 -20.28 -7.74 -13.99
CA ASN A 78 -20.66 -8.12 -12.63
C ASN A 78 -20.02 -7.16 -11.63
N LEU A 79 -18.70 -6.97 -11.73
CA LEU A 79 -17.93 -6.05 -10.89
C LEU A 79 -18.52 -4.63 -10.84
N ASN A 80 -18.93 -4.08 -11.98
CA ASN A 80 -19.51 -2.74 -12.07
C ASN A 80 -20.90 -2.58 -11.43
N ASN A 81 -21.56 -3.66 -10.99
CA ASN A 81 -22.77 -3.60 -10.17
C ASN A 81 -22.47 -3.54 -8.66
N HIS A 82 -21.20 -3.63 -8.25
CA HIS A 82 -20.77 -3.65 -6.85
C HIS A 82 -20.01 -2.39 -6.42
N VAL A 83 -19.85 -1.41 -7.32
CA VAL A 83 -19.06 -0.19 -7.08
C VAL A 83 -19.82 1.07 -7.45
N HIS A 84 -19.32 2.21 -6.98
CA HIS A 84 -19.90 3.51 -7.29
C HIS A 84 -19.89 3.79 -8.81
N PRO A 85 -20.96 4.37 -9.39
CA PRO A 85 -21.05 4.60 -10.84
C PRO A 85 -19.96 5.49 -11.44
N GLU A 86 -19.34 6.37 -10.65
CA GLU A 86 -18.21 7.23 -11.09
C GLU A 86 -16.85 6.53 -10.95
N PHE A 87 -16.77 5.43 -10.19
CA PHE A 87 -15.54 4.68 -9.93
C PHE A 87 -15.68 3.25 -10.44
N GLN A 88 -16.14 3.13 -11.69
CA GLN A 88 -16.25 1.86 -12.39
C GLN A 88 -14.88 1.28 -12.75
N TYR A 89 -14.89 -0.04 -12.86
CA TYR A 89 -13.85 -0.84 -13.48
C TYR A 89 -13.81 -0.59 -14.99
N SER A 90 -12.60 -0.35 -15.51
CA SER A 90 -12.34 -0.17 -16.94
C SER A 90 -12.57 -1.46 -17.73
N SER A 91 -12.89 -1.34 -19.02
CA SER A 91 -13.14 -2.51 -19.88
C SER A 91 -11.85 -3.29 -20.18
N ALA A 92 -12.01 -4.56 -20.58
CA ALA A 92 -10.88 -5.36 -21.03
C ALA A 92 -10.20 -4.75 -22.27
N GLU A 93 -10.95 -4.17 -23.20
CA GLU A 93 -10.40 -3.51 -24.39
C GLU A 93 -9.49 -2.34 -24.01
N HIS A 94 -9.89 -1.56 -22.99
CA HIS A 94 -9.04 -0.50 -22.46
C HIS A 94 -7.72 -1.09 -21.92
N PHE A 95 -7.76 -2.08 -21.03
CA PHE A 95 -6.54 -2.70 -20.50
C PHE A 95 -5.67 -3.34 -21.60
N LEU A 96 -6.27 -4.02 -22.58
CA LEU A 96 -5.53 -4.62 -23.70
C LEU A 96 -4.77 -3.59 -24.53
N SER A 97 -5.31 -2.37 -24.67
CA SER A 97 -4.64 -1.26 -25.36
C SER A 97 -3.41 -0.73 -24.62
N LEU A 98 -3.33 -0.97 -23.31
CA LEU A 98 -2.24 -0.54 -22.43
C LEU A 98 -1.10 -1.57 -22.34
N VAL A 99 -1.30 -2.80 -22.86
CA VAL A 99 -0.29 -3.86 -22.79
C VAL A 99 0.82 -3.61 -23.81
N THR A 100 2.05 -3.51 -23.30
CA THR A 100 3.29 -3.31 -24.09
C THR A 100 4.36 -4.33 -23.70
N ALA A 101 5.45 -4.38 -24.47
CA ALA A 101 6.66 -5.12 -24.11
C ALA A 101 7.88 -4.21 -23.97
N GLY A 102 8.70 -4.51 -22.96
CA GLY A 102 10.01 -3.92 -22.74
C GLY A 102 11.11 -4.61 -23.54
N PRO A 103 12.38 -4.29 -23.25
CA PRO A 103 13.53 -4.94 -23.90
C PRO A 103 13.62 -6.43 -23.52
N ASN A 104 13.87 -7.30 -24.50
CA ASN A 104 14.08 -8.74 -24.30
C ASN A 104 15.50 -9.10 -23.79
N VAL A 105 16.12 -8.20 -23.02
CA VAL A 105 17.48 -8.38 -22.51
C VAL A 105 17.57 -7.95 -21.05
N TYR A 106 18.28 -8.74 -20.26
CA TYR A 106 18.51 -8.47 -18.84
C TYR A 106 19.12 -7.10 -18.57
N GLY A 107 18.43 -6.32 -17.73
CA GLY A 107 18.97 -5.15 -17.06
C GLY A 107 19.54 -4.11 -18.03
N LYS A 108 20.72 -3.57 -17.71
CA LYS A 108 21.40 -2.51 -18.49
C LYS A 108 21.81 -2.91 -19.90
N LYS A 109 21.71 -4.18 -20.30
CA LYS A 109 21.87 -4.54 -21.72
C LYS A 109 20.85 -3.80 -22.59
N ALA A 110 19.68 -3.45 -22.03
CA ALA A 110 18.66 -2.63 -22.66
C ALA A 110 19.17 -1.28 -23.19
N PHE A 111 20.26 -0.74 -22.63
CA PHE A 111 20.81 0.54 -23.08
C PHE A 111 21.45 0.50 -24.47
N LYS A 112 21.70 -0.72 -24.99
CA LYS A 112 22.23 -0.96 -26.33
C LYS A 112 21.16 -1.37 -27.33
N GLU A 113 19.93 -1.57 -26.86
CA GLU A 113 18.78 -1.92 -27.69
C GLU A 113 18.07 -0.64 -28.16
N PRO A 114 17.32 -0.70 -29.27
CA PRO A 114 16.36 0.33 -29.62
C PRO A 114 15.37 0.59 -28.48
N LEU A 115 14.82 1.80 -28.42
CA LEU A 115 13.79 2.16 -27.45
C LEU A 115 12.59 1.22 -27.60
N SER A 116 12.25 0.49 -26.54
CA SER A 116 11.16 -0.48 -26.54
C SER A 116 9.79 0.21 -26.53
N GLU A 117 8.74 -0.52 -26.94
CA GLU A 117 7.36 -0.03 -26.87
C GLU A 117 6.97 0.38 -25.45
N GLY A 118 7.36 -0.42 -24.45
CA GLY A 118 7.12 -0.10 -23.04
C GLY A 118 7.86 1.15 -22.56
N ALA A 119 9.11 1.33 -22.97
CA ALA A 119 9.87 2.53 -22.64
C ALA A 119 9.30 3.79 -23.32
N GLN A 120 8.85 3.67 -24.58
CA GLN A 120 8.17 4.76 -25.27
C GLN A 120 6.87 5.14 -24.56
N ARG A 121 6.02 4.16 -24.22
CA ARG A 121 4.78 4.45 -23.48
C ARG A 121 5.04 5.13 -22.14
N LEU A 122 6.07 4.70 -21.41
CA LEU A 122 6.45 5.35 -20.15
C LEU A 122 6.76 6.84 -20.36
N LEU A 123 7.49 7.18 -21.44
CA LEU A 123 7.78 8.58 -21.78
C LEU A 123 6.50 9.33 -22.12
N ASP A 124 5.63 8.76 -22.96
CA ASP A 124 4.34 9.38 -23.32
C ASP A 124 3.48 9.66 -22.07
N VAL A 125 3.35 8.66 -21.18
CA VAL A 125 2.59 8.78 -19.93
C VAL A 125 3.19 9.81 -18.97
N LEU A 126 4.51 9.93 -18.95
CA LEU A 126 5.18 10.97 -18.18
C LEU A 126 4.82 12.37 -18.73
N GLU A 127 4.80 12.56 -20.04
CA GLU A 127 4.42 13.83 -20.67
C GLU A 127 2.93 14.20 -20.51
N GLU A 128 2.04 13.21 -20.41
CA GLU A 128 0.58 13.42 -20.32
C GLU A 128 0.09 14.26 -19.13
N SER A 129 0.83 14.28 -18.00
CA SER A 129 0.35 14.92 -16.76
C SER A 129 1.48 15.29 -15.81
N GLU A 130 1.21 16.26 -14.94
CA GLU A 130 2.07 16.67 -13.83
C GLU A 130 1.86 15.83 -12.55
N GLU A 131 0.82 15.00 -12.52
CA GLU A 131 0.52 14.12 -11.39
C GLU A 131 1.54 12.99 -11.26
N ALA A 132 1.70 12.48 -10.03
CA ALA A 132 2.58 11.37 -9.73
C ALA A 132 2.23 10.12 -10.55
N LEU A 133 3.25 9.43 -11.04
CA LEU A 133 3.16 8.14 -11.72
C LEU A 133 3.75 7.06 -10.82
N TYR A 134 2.89 6.16 -10.35
CA TYR A 134 3.27 5.03 -9.53
C TYR A 134 3.72 3.86 -10.42
N ILE A 135 4.89 3.31 -10.12
CA ILE A 135 5.48 2.21 -10.90
C ILE A 135 5.71 1.00 -10.00
N PRO A 136 4.71 0.12 -9.84
CA PRO A 136 4.90 -1.23 -9.35
C PRO A 136 5.84 -2.02 -10.27
N VAL A 137 6.93 -2.56 -9.73
CA VAL A 137 7.90 -3.37 -10.48
C VAL A 137 7.99 -4.75 -9.85
N TRP A 138 7.49 -5.73 -10.58
CA TRP A 138 7.35 -7.13 -10.18
C TRP A 138 8.56 -7.97 -10.63
N GLY A 139 9.22 -7.52 -11.70
CA GLY A 139 10.46 -8.12 -12.22
C GLY A 139 11.66 -7.16 -12.22
N GLY A 140 12.33 -7.07 -13.37
CA GLY A 140 13.38 -6.07 -13.59
C GLY A 140 12.83 -4.70 -13.96
N VAL A 141 13.63 -3.65 -13.70
CA VAL A 141 13.27 -2.24 -13.93
C VAL A 141 13.93 -1.68 -15.19
N ASN A 142 14.53 -2.55 -16.03
CA ASN A 142 15.24 -2.17 -17.26
C ASN A 142 14.39 -1.32 -18.24
N THR A 143 13.08 -1.54 -18.33
CA THR A 143 12.18 -0.74 -19.18
C THR A 143 12.13 0.72 -18.72
N LEU A 144 11.97 0.96 -17.41
CA LEU A 144 12.05 2.31 -16.84
C LEU A 144 13.47 2.88 -16.96
N ALA A 145 14.50 2.07 -16.73
CA ALA A 145 15.88 2.54 -16.88
C ALA A 145 16.20 2.97 -18.32
N GLN A 146 15.66 2.27 -19.32
CA GLN A 146 15.80 2.62 -20.74
C GLN A 146 15.11 3.96 -21.04
N ALA A 147 13.88 4.16 -20.54
CA ALA A 147 13.16 5.44 -20.66
C ALA A 147 13.93 6.59 -19.99
N LEU A 148 14.39 6.40 -18.75
CA LEU A 148 15.17 7.41 -18.02
C LEU A 148 16.51 7.74 -18.68
N LYS A 149 17.18 6.74 -19.27
CA LYS A 149 18.39 6.97 -20.05
C LYS A 149 18.07 7.83 -21.28
N HIS A 150 17.06 7.45 -22.06
CA HIS A 150 16.63 8.19 -23.23
C HIS A 150 16.31 9.64 -22.88
N LEU A 151 15.47 9.85 -21.87
CA LEU A 151 15.10 11.16 -21.36
C LEU A 151 16.33 12.00 -20.96
N SER A 152 17.32 11.40 -20.30
CA SER A 152 18.55 12.09 -19.91
C SER A 152 19.47 12.46 -21.09
N GLU A 153 19.26 11.86 -22.26
CA GLU A 153 20.06 12.11 -23.48
C GLU A 153 19.34 13.03 -24.46
N THR A 154 18.02 13.13 -24.41
CA THR A 154 17.21 13.88 -25.39
C THR A 154 16.54 15.12 -24.82
N ALA A 155 16.25 15.20 -23.52
CA ALA A 155 15.65 16.36 -22.87
C ALA A 155 16.70 17.27 -22.20
N SER A 156 16.30 18.51 -21.87
CA SER A 156 17.12 19.38 -21.03
C SER A 156 17.26 18.80 -19.61
N PRO A 157 18.32 19.14 -18.86
CA PRO A 157 18.46 18.67 -17.47
C PRO A 157 17.27 19.02 -16.57
N GLU A 158 16.70 20.21 -16.76
CA GLU A 158 15.53 20.68 -16.01
C GLU A 158 14.28 19.86 -16.34
N GLU A 159 14.01 19.64 -17.62
CA GLU A 159 12.84 18.85 -18.05
C GLU A 159 12.98 17.39 -17.60
N ALA A 160 14.17 16.79 -17.76
CA ALA A 160 14.41 15.44 -17.29
C ALA A 160 14.22 15.32 -15.76
N ALA A 161 14.62 16.33 -14.98
CA ALA A 161 14.40 16.36 -13.53
C ALA A 161 12.91 16.49 -13.18
N LYS A 162 12.19 17.38 -13.87
CA LYS A 162 10.75 17.57 -13.70
C LYS A 162 9.97 16.27 -13.96
N GLN A 163 10.32 15.55 -15.04
CA GLN A 163 9.72 14.27 -15.36
C GLN A 163 10.04 13.19 -14.31
N ARG A 164 11.29 13.12 -13.82
CA ARG A 164 11.68 12.17 -12.76
C ARG A 164 10.98 12.44 -11.42
N ALA A 165 10.74 13.70 -11.06
CA ALA A 165 10.10 14.07 -9.80
C ALA A 165 8.68 13.49 -9.63
N LYS A 166 8.01 13.17 -10.75
CA LYS A 166 6.68 12.54 -10.77
C LYS A 166 6.70 11.05 -10.45
N LEU A 167 7.84 10.39 -10.57
CA LEU A 167 7.94 8.95 -10.38
C LEU A 167 7.79 8.55 -8.92
N ARG A 168 7.03 7.47 -8.67
CA ARG A 168 6.93 6.76 -7.40
C ARG A 168 7.17 5.27 -7.65
N VAL A 169 8.42 4.84 -7.66
CA VAL A 169 8.82 3.48 -8.02
C VAL A 169 8.78 2.58 -6.79
N TYR A 170 8.21 1.38 -6.92
CA TYR A 170 8.27 0.34 -5.88
C TYR A 170 8.69 -0.98 -6.52
N THR A 171 9.94 -1.40 -6.26
CA THR A 171 10.47 -2.69 -6.70
C THR A 171 10.32 -3.78 -5.64
N ILE A 172 9.89 -4.96 -6.09
CA ILE A 172 9.80 -6.18 -5.29
C ILE A 172 11.20 -6.80 -5.25
N SER A 173 12.02 -6.16 -4.41
CA SER A 173 13.48 -6.19 -4.54
C SER A 173 13.96 -5.68 -5.91
N ASP A 174 15.25 -5.32 -6.01
CA ASP A 174 15.86 -5.06 -7.32
C ASP A 174 16.21 -6.41 -7.97
N GLN A 175 15.49 -6.79 -9.03
CA GLN A 175 15.72 -8.07 -9.73
C GLN A 175 16.56 -7.95 -11.01
N ASP A 176 17.20 -6.82 -11.25
CA ASP A 176 18.20 -6.65 -12.29
C ASP A 176 19.31 -5.66 -11.88
N ASP A 177 20.28 -5.43 -12.77
CA ASP A 177 21.35 -4.45 -12.53
C ASP A 177 20.97 -3.00 -12.91
N ALA A 178 19.74 -2.77 -13.36
CA ALA A 178 19.23 -1.46 -13.72
C ALA A 178 18.67 -0.71 -12.51
N GLY A 179 18.10 -1.40 -11.52
CA GLY A 179 17.62 -0.77 -10.28
C GLY A 179 18.72 -0.08 -9.48
N ALA A 180 19.86 -0.76 -9.32
CA ALA A 180 21.05 -0.16 -8.71
C ALA A 180 21.58 1.04 -9.51
N TRP A 181 21.43 1.04 -10.83
CA TRP A 181 21.82 2.16 -11.67
C TRP A 181 20.88 3.35 -11.55
N ILE A 182 19.56 3.14 -11.49
CA ILE A 182 18.57 4.22 -11.28
C ILE A 182 18.87 4.91 -9.95
N ARG A 183 18.95 4.15 -8.86
CA ARG A 183 19.23 4.71 -7.53
C ARG A 183 20.62 5.36 -7.44
N GLY A 184 21.60 4.89 -8.21
CA GLY A 184 22.92 5.52 -8.24
C GLY A 184 22.95 6.83 -9.04
N LYS A 185 22.17 6.92 -10.12
CA LYS A 185 22.20 8.05 -11.07
C LYS A 185 21.15 9.13 -10.77
N PHE A 186 20.03 8.74 -10.18
CA PHE A 186 18.85 9.58 -9.98
C PHE A 186 18.36 9.52 -8.52
N PRO A 187 19.13 10.07 -7.57
CA PRO A 187 18.77 10.06 -6.15
C PRO A 187 17.49 10.87 -5.83
N ASP A 188 17.03 11.69 -6.78
CA ASP A 188 15.80 12.48 -6.72
C ASP A 188 14.52 11.64 -6.94
N VAL A 189 14.63 10.47 -7.57
CA VAL A 189 13.50 9.58 -7.83
C VAL A 189 13.02 8.96 -6.52
N PHE A 190 11.72 9.08 -6.24
CA PHE A 190 11.10 8.32 -5.15
C PHE A 190 11.17 6.83 -5.48
N TYR A 191 11.95 6.07 -4.71
CA TYR A 191 12.24 4.67 -5.02
C TYR A 191 12.17 3.81 -3.76
N ILE A 192 11.18 2.91 -3.71
CA ILE A 192 11.03 1.92 -2.63
C ILE A 192 11.71 0.63 -3.07
N ALA A 193 12.60 0.10 -2.24
CA ALA A 193 13.24 -1.19 -2.47
C ALA A 193 13.61 -1.93 -1.18
N SER A 194 13.40 -3.25 -1.20
CA SER A 194 14.05 -4.15 -0.26
C SER A 194 15.50 -4.42 -0.72
N VAL A 195 16.47 -3.63 -0.22
CA VAL A 195 17.90 -3.82 -0.55
C VAL A 195 18.53 -4.89 0.35
N HIS A 196 19.11 -5.90 -0.26
CA HIS A 196 19.78 -7.01 0.42
C HIS A 196 20.88 -7.61 -0.46
N GLY A 197 21.72 -8.47 0.12
CA GLY A 197 22.70 -9.23 -0.64
C GLY A 197 22.05 -10.12 -1.71
N TRP A 198 22.83 -10.52 -2.72
CA TRP A 198 22.36 -11.39 -3.80
C TRP A 198 21.66 -12.65 -3.24
N ASN A 199 20.46 -12.93 -3.74
CA ASN A 199 19.61 -14.06 -3.34
C ASN A 199 19.23 -14.12 -1.85
N GLN A 200 19.38 -13.03 -1.10
CA GLN A 200 18.94 -12.93 0.31
C GLN A 200 17.52 -12.37 0.44
N TYR A 201 16.58 -12.85 -0.39
CA TYR A 201 15.18 -12.40 -0.39
C TYR A 201 14.48 -12.53 0.96
N GLY A 202 14.98 -13.39 1.85
CA GLY A 202 14.54 -13.48 3.26
C GLY A 202 14.51 -12.13 4.00
N GLN A 203 15.29 -11.15 3.54
CA GLN A 203 15.37 -9.79 4.07
C GLN A 203 14.35 -8.82 3.43
N GLY A 204 13.56 -9.25 2.43
CA GLY A 204 12.52 -8.45 1.81
C GLY A 204 11.23 -8.40 2.62
N SER A 205 10.65 -7.21 2.81
CA SER A 205 9.39 -7.05 3.54
C SER A 205 8.22 -7.70 2.79
N TRP A 206 8.27 -7.72 1.45
CA TRP A 206 7.26 -8.31 0.57
C TRP A 206 6.95 -9.77 0.87
N LEU A 207 7.88 -10.53 1.47
CA LEU A 207 7.63 -11.89 1.98
C LEU A 207 6.51 -11.94 3.03
N GLY A 208 6.18 -10.82 3.68
CA GLY A 208 5.01 -10.69 4.53
C GLY A 208 3.69 -10.99 3.81
N MET A 209 3.63 -10.93 2.48
CA MET A 209 2.47 -11.35 1.69
C MET A 209 2.33 -12.87 1.61
N ASN A 210 3.43 -13.63 1.65
CA ASN A 210 3.44 -15.06 1.34
C ASN A 210 3.88 -15.97 2.50
N ILE A 211 4.14 -17.25 2.20
CA ILE A 211 4.53 -18.27 3.21
C ILE A 211 5.83 -17.92 3.95
N GLY A 212 6.67 -17.04 3.41
CA GLY A 212 7.95 -16.58 3.98
C GLY A 212 7.83 -15.51 5.08
N ALA A 213 6.61 -15.13 5.47
CA ALA A 213 6.33 -14.12 6.49
C ALA A 213 6.85 -14.46 7.89
N GLY A 214 7.10 -15.73 8.18
CA GLY A 214 7.60 -16.19 9.47
C GLY A 214 6.49 -16.59 10.45
N PRO A 215 6.88 -17.04 11.66
CA PRO A 215 5.99 -17.77 12.57
C PRO A 215 4.91 -16.91 13.26
N GLY A 216 5.03 -15.57 13.21
CA GLY A 216 4.01 -14.67 13.75
C GLY A 216 2.75 -14.58 12.89
N ALA A 217 2.84 -14.93 11.60
CA ALA A 217 1.75 -14.82 10.63
C ALA A 217 0.99 -16.14 10.47
N ASP A 218 -0.33 -16.07 10.21
CA ASP A 218 -1.12 -17.23 9.80
C ASP A 218 -0.85 -17.56 8.31
N PRO A 219 -0.33 -18.75 7.96
CA PRO A 219 -0.09 -19.11 6.57
C PRO A 219 -1.36 -19.59 5.85
N THR A 220 -2.46 -19.91 6.55
CA THR A 220 -3.61 -20.62 5.96
C THR A 220 -4.13 -19.94 4.69
N LYS A 221 -4.33 -18.61 4.73
CA LYS A 221 -4.91 -17.82 3.63
C LYS A 221 -3.97 -17.56 2.44
N VAL A 222 -2.74 -18.07 2.48
CA VAL A 222 -1.76 -17.92 1.40
C VAL A 222 -1.39 -19.27 0.76
N LEU A 223 -2.05 -20.35 1.18
CA LEU A 223 -1.82 -21.71 0.69
C LEU A 223 -2.87 -22.13 -0.34
N ASN A 224 -2.48 -23.04 -1.23
CA ASN A 224 -3.33 -23.52 -2.31
C ASN A 224 -4.72 -24.03 -1.86
N PRO A 225 -4.90 -24.76 -0.74
CA PRO A 225 -6.24 -25.18 -0.32
C PRO A 225 -7.22 -24.02 -0.13
N TRP A 226 -6.82 -22.99 0.64
CA TRP A 226 -7.64 -21.80 0.86
C TRP A 226 -7.85 -21.03 -0.44
N LEU A 227 -6.79 -20.81 -1.22
CA LEU A 227 -6.89 -20.11 -2.50
C LEU A 227 -7.79 -20.83 -3.51
N THR A 228 -7.79 -22.17 -3.52
CA THR A 228 -8.69 -22.94 -4.40
C THR A 228 -10.14 -22.74 -4.03
N GLU A 229 -10.45 -22.74 -2.72
CA GLU A 229 -11.83 -22.59 -2.24
C GLU A 229 -12.36 -21.15 -2.41
N HIS A 230 -11.50 -20.14 -2.22
CA HIS A 230 -11.96 -18.75 -2.08
C HIS A 230 -11.57 -17.84 -3.24
N ILE A 231 -10.50 -18.15 -3.97
CA ILE A 231 -9.95 -17.29 -5.03
C ILE A 231 -10.08 -17.91 -6.42
N ARG A 232 -9.83 -19.21 -6.58
CA ARG A 232 -9.94 -19.92 -7.87
C ARG A 232 -11.39 -20.32 -8.17
N VAL A 233 -12.31 -19.38 -7.98
CA VAL A 233 -13.76 -19.58 -8.12
C VAL A 233 -14.28 -18.81 -9.33
N GLY A 234 -15.43 -19.25 -9.85
CA GLY A 234 -16.04 -18.66 -11.04
C GLY A 234 -15.21 -18.83 -12.30
N GLU A 235 -15.67 -18.23 -13.40
CA GLU A 235 -14.94 -18.30 -14.68
C GLU A 235 -13.62 -17.54 -14.65
N PHE A 236 -13.54 -16.40 -13.94
CA PHE A 236 -12.33 -15.59 -13.90
C PHE A 236 -11.25 -16.20 -13.00
N GLY A 237 -11.58 -16.51 -11.74
CA GLY A 237 -10.61 -17.04 -10.79
C GLY A 237 -10.06 -18.40 -11.20
N ALA A 238 -10.92 -19.30 -11.67
CA ALA A 238 -10.50 -20.64 -12.11
C ALA A 238 -9.60 -20.62 -13.36
N GLU A 239 -9.81 -19.67 -14.26
CA GLU A 239 -9.02 -19.53 -15.50
C GLU A 239 -7.73 -18.74 -15.29
N ALA A 240 -7.78 -17.66 -14.50
CA ALA A 240 -6.73 -16.65 -14.47
C ALA A 240 -5.77 -16.79 -13.29
N TYR A 241 -6.19 -17.35 -12.15
CA TYR A 241 -5.37 -17.41 -10.93
C TYR A 241 -4.67 -18.78 -10.77
N PRO A 242 -3.37 -18.90 -11.10
CA PRO A 242 -2.68 -20.20 -11.12
C PRO A 242 -2.39 -20.74 -9.71
N LEU A 243 -1.93 -22.00 -9.65
CA LEU A 243 -1.43 -22.61 -8.40
C LEU A 243 -0.17 -21.89 -7.91
N VAL A 244 -0.07 -21.72 -6.58
CA VAL A 244 1.15 -21.27 -5.91
C VAL A 244 2.22 -22.34 -6.06
N LYS A 245 3.42 -21.95 -6.48
CA LYS A 245 4.58 -22.86 -6.66
C LYS A 245 5.73 -22.55 -5.70
N PHE A 246 6.06 -21.27 -5.51
CA PHE A 246 7.16 -20.82 -4.64
C PHE A 246 6.66 -19.88 -3.54
N GLY A 247 6.23 -18.69 -3.93
CA GLY A 247 5.50 -17.72 -3.11
C GLY A 247 4.13 -17.42 -3.72
N MET A 248 3.21 -16.92 -2.89
CA MET A 248 1.92 -16.40 -3.33
C MET A 248 2.06 -14.89 -3.49
N GLU A 249 1.77 -14.37 -4.68
CA GLU A 249 1.69 -12.94 -4.99
C GLU A 249 2.83 -12.11 -4.36
N GLY A 250 4.08 -12.50 -4.61
CA GLY A 250 5.25 -11.80 -4.07
C GLY A 250 5.21 -10.30 -4.40
N ASP A 251 4.62 -9.96 -5.54
CA ASP A 251 4.67 -8.62 -6.10
C ASP A 251 3.55 -7.68 -5.68
N THR A 252 2.45 -8.27 -5.22
CA THR A 252 1.23 -7.56 -4.87
C THR A 252 1.41 -6.39 -3.88
N PRO A 253 2.31 -6.45 -2.88
CA PRO A 253 2.58 -5.31 -2.00
C PRO A 253 2.88 -3.99 -2.72
N SER A 254 3.49 -4.05 -3.92
CA SER A 254 3.90 -2.88 -4.69
C SER A 254 2.75 -1.95 -5.10
N PHE A 255 1.52 -2.47 -5.21
CA PHE A 255 0.32 -1.67 -5.45
C PHE A 255 -0.67 -1.64 -4.28
N LEU A 256 -0.58 -2.57 -3.31
CA LEU A 256 -1.50 -2.59 -2.17
C LEU A 256 -1.42 -1.35 -1.27
N TRP A 257 -0.30 -0.63 -1.25
CA TRP A 257 -0.21 0.63 -0.51
C TRP A 257 -1.04 1.76 -1.14
N LEU A 258 -1.46 1.61 -2.40
CA LEU A 258 -2.30 2.58 -3.14
C LEU A 258 -3.79 2.26 -3.05
N VAL A 259 -4.15 1.07 -2.55
CA VAL A 259 -5.55 0.70 -2.32
C VAL A 259 -6.16 1.68 -1.33
N GLN A 260 -7.26 2.29 -1.76
CA GLN A 260 -7.90 3.41 -1.08
C GLN A 260 -8.87 2.88 -0.01
N ASN A 261 -8.29 2.26 1.03
CA ASN A 261 -9.03 1.69 2.16
C ASN A 261 -9.00 2.56 3.43
N GLY A 262 -8.32 3.72 3.38
CA GLY A 262 -8.17 4.69 4.47
C GLY A 262 -7.04 4.41 5.47
N LEU A 263 -6.20 3.39 5.22
CA LEU A 263 -5.05 3.02 6.06
C LEU A 263 -3.75 3.70 5.61
N SER A 264 -3.45 3.56 4.32
CA SER A 264 -2.25 4.11 3.67
C SER A 264 -2.53 5.49 3.06
N HIS A 265 -1.47 6.20 2.70
CA HIS A 265 -1.55 7.41 1.88
C HIS A 265 -0.46 7.35 0.80
N GLY A 266 -0.81 7.63 -0.46
CA GLY A 266 0.06 7.41 -1.63
C GLY A 266 1.37 8.21 -1.62
N ASP A 267 1.47 9.29 -0.86
CA ASP A 267 2.75 10.03 -0.70
C ASP A 267 3.50 9.71 0.60
N ASN A 268 2.96 8.85 1.46
CA ASN A 268 3.52 8.59 2.80
C ASN A 268 3.66 7.08 3.07
N ILE A 269 4.53 6.41 2.30
CA ILE A 269 4.84 4.97 2.50
C ILE A 269 5.40 4.69 3.91
N ASN A 270 5.98 5.70 4.55
CA ASN A 270 6.47 5.64 5.93
C ASN A 270 5.36 5.53 6.99
N TRP A 271 4.09 5.75 6.64
CA TRP A 271 2.97 5.60 7.58
C TRP A 271 2.50 4.16 7.75
N GLY A 272 2.89 3.27 6.85
CA GLY A 272 2.52 1.86 6.85
C GLY A 272 1.11 1.58 6.36
N GLY A 273 0.93 0.41 5.75
CA GLY A 273 -0.36 -0.16 5.39
C GLY A 273 -0.21 -1.46 4.63
N TRP A 274 -1.16 -1.80 3.74
CA TRP A 274 -1.19 -3.13 3.10
C TRP A 274 0.03 -3.45 2.22
N GLY A 275 0.70 -2.43 1.66
CA GLY A 275 1.96 -2.59 0.94
C GLY A 275 3.21 -2.48 1.82
N GLY A 276 3.08 -2.46 3.15
CA GLY A 276 4.21 -2.37 4.07
C GLY A 276 4.50 -0.95 4.55
N ARG A 277 5.63 -0.80 5.25
CA ARG A 277 6.17 0.48 5.72
C ARG A 277 7.63 0.55 5.34
N TYR A 278 8.07 1.72 4.88
CA TYR A 278 9.43 1.95 4.41
C TYR A 278 9.92 3.34 4.85
N LEU A 279 11.20 3.46 5.22
CA LEU A 279 11.81 4.73 5.61
C LEU A 279 13.04 5.02 4.75
N ARG A 280 13.35 6.31 4.61
CA ARG A 280 14.66 6.73 4.11
C ARG A 280 15.76 6.24 5.07
N PRO A 281 16.96 5.92 4.56
CA PRO A 281 18.07 5.48 5.40
C PRO A 281 18.43 6.60 6.39
N GLN A 282 18.86 6.22 7.58
CA GLN A 282 19.22 7.19 8.62
C GLN A 282 20.50 7.94 8.25
N GLY A 283 20.42 9.26 8.23
CA GLY A 283 21.53 10.19 8.16
C GLY A 283 21.05 11.55 8.67
N GLU A 284 21.92 12.33 9.30
CA GLU A 284 21.64 13.75 9.41
C GLU A 284 21.53 14.27 7.98
N ALA A 285 20.43 14.95 7.66
CA ALA A 285 20.26 15.53 6.35
C ALA A 285 21.29 16.65 6.22
N ASP A 286 22.45 16.30 5.65
CA ASP A 286 23.44 17.26 5.20
C ASP A 286 22.90 17.85 3.90
N TRP A 287 22.17 18.96 4.05
CA TRP A 287 21.52 19.65 2.94
C TRP A 287 22.52 20.43 2.08
N GLU A 288 23.75 20.63 2.55
CA GLU A 288 24.77 21.43 1.87
C GLU A 288 25.76 20.54 1.10
N ASP A 289 26.24 19.43 1.70
CA ASP A 289 27.25 18.54 1.10
C ASP A 289 26.82 17.05 1.05
N GLY A 290 25.63 16.72 1.54
CA GLY A 290 25.12 15.35 1.64
C GLY A 290 24.40 14.84 0.39
N ILE A 291 24.29 13.51 0.28
CA ILE A 291 23.44 12.86 -0.72
C ILE A 291 22.04 12.71 -0.13
N ASP A 292 21.13 13.66 -0.38
CA ASP A 292 19.69 13.46 -0.11
C ASP A 292 19.14 12.44 -1.11
N GLN A 293 18.93 11.21 -0.63
CA GLN A 293 18.31 10.14 -1.43
C GLN A 293 16.83 10.06 -1.12
N ASN A 294 16.00 10.21 -2.13
CA ASN A 294 14.57 9.94 -2.09
C ASN A 294 14.26 8.43 -2.17
N HIS A 295 15.11 7.60 -1.56
CA HIS A 295 15.01 6.15 -1.58
C HIS A 295 14.56 5.60 -0.24
N PHE A 296 13.64 4.65 -0.26
CA PHE A 296 12.99 4.09 0.91
C PHE A 296 13.29 2.59 1.03
N TYR A 297 13.66 2.16 2.23
CA TYR A 297 14.12 0.82 2.51
C TYR A 297 13.28 0.16 3.61
N ASN A 298 13.41 -1.16 3.73
CA ASN A 298 12.70 -1.96 4.71
C ASN A 298 12.92 -1.43 6.13
N VAL A 299 11.86 -1.47 6.92
CA VAL A 299 11.91 -1.17 8.35
C VAL A 299 11.19 -2.24 9.14
N SER A 300 11.68 -2.51 10.34
CA SER A 300 11.01 -3.41 11.27
C SER A 300 9.85 -2.71 11.95
N GLU A 301 8.69 -3.37 11.98
CA GLU A 301 7.70 -3.09 13.02
C GLU A 301 8.26 -3.68 14.31
N ALA A 302 8.30 -2.92 15.39
CA ALA A 302 9.07 -3.30 16.57
C ALA A 302 8.23 -4.02 17.64
N ALA A 303 6.90 -4.07 17.48
CA ALA A 303 6.00 -4.51 18.55
C ALA A 303 4.71 -5.22 18.06
N VAL A 304 4.78 -6.03 17.00
CA VAL A 304 3.57 -6.71 16.47
C VAL A 304 3.33 -8.01 17.24
N ILE A 305 2.11 -8.19 17.74
CA ILE A 305 1.69 -9.45 18.37
C ILE A 305 1.25 -10.43 17.29
N GLY A 306 1.95 -11.55 17.16
CA GLY A 306 1.62 -12.61 16.21
C GLY A 306 0.46 -13.48 16.68
N LYS A 307 -0.01 -14.37 15.79
CA LYS A 307 -1.08 -15.34 16.09
C LYS A 307 -0.75 -16.28 17.26
N ASP A 308 0.53 -16.53 17.52
CA ASP A 308 1.00 -17.33 18.65
C ASP A 308 1.04 -16.55 19.99
N GLY A 309 0.58 -15.30 20.00
CA GLY A 309 0.57 -14.42 21.16
C GLY A 309 1.94 -13.81 21.50
N LYS A 310 2.99 -14.12 20.73
CA LYS A 310 4.33 -13.56 20.96
C LYS A 310 4.49 -12.22 20.27
N ARG A 311 5.40 -11.41 20.81
CA ARG A 311 5.80 -10.14 20.25
C ARG A 311 6.92 -10.34 19.23
N TYR A 312 6.77 -9.73 18.06
CA TYR A 312 7.72 -9.75 16.96
C TYR A 312 8.27 -8.36 16.68
N SER A 313 9.56 -8.32 16.35
CA SER A 313 10.25 -7.18 15.76
C SER A 313 10.79 -7.60 14.40
N ASP A 314 10.05 -7.32 13.33
CA ASP A 314 10.27 -7.92 12.00
C ASP A 314 9.81 -6.96 10.88
N HIS A 315 10.59 -6.86 9.81
CA HIS A 315 10.27 -6.03 8.65
C HIS A 315 9.12 -6.59 7.82
N LYS A 316 8.94 -7.91 7.81
CA LYS A 316 7.79 -8.55 7.15
C LYS A 316 6.49 -8.29 7.88
N ALA A 317 6.54 -7.98 9.17
CA ALA A 317 5.37 -7.65 9.98
C ALA A 317 4.69 -6.37 9.53
N SER A 318 5.40 -5.49 8.83
CA SER A 318 4.82 -4.31 8.19
C SER A 318 3.74 -4.68 7.16
N ILE A 319 3.78 -5.90 6.63
CA ILE A 319 2.79 -6.45 5.67
C ILE A 319 1.93 -7.53 6.30
N TRP A 320 2.52 -8.57 6.92
CA TRP A 320 1.74 -9.75 7.31
C TRP A 320 0.69 -9.45 8.39
N ARG A 321 0.85 -8.38 9.16
CA ARG A 321 -0.17 -7.93 10.11
C ARG A 321 -1.50 -7.56 9.44
N TRP A 322 -1.47 -7.23 8.14
CA TRP A 322 -2.67 -6.86 7.39
C TRP A 322 -3.24 -8.02 6.56
N ARG A 323 -2.61 -9.20 6.61
CA ARG A 323 -2.91 -10.32 5.71
C ARG A 323 -4.37 -10.75 5.74
N ASP A 324 -4.98 -10.84 6.92
CA ASP A 324 -6.38 -11.21 7.01
C ASP A 324 -7.28 -10.19 6.30
N ALA A 325 -7.01 -8.90 6.49
CA ALA A 325 -7.74 -7.84 5.79
C ALA A 325 -7.57 -7.94 4.27
N VAL A 326 -6.33 -8.11 3.81
CA VAL A 326 -5.97 -8.21 2.39
C VAL A 326 -6.60 -9.43 1.72
N GLN A 327 -6.61 -10.58 2.40
CA GLN A 327 -7.14 -11.82 1.82
C GLN A 327 -8.66 -11.88 1.88
N ASP A 328 -9.28 -11.40 2.97
CA ASP A 328 -10.74 -11.35 3.07
C ASP A 328 -11.33 -10.37 2.03
N ASP A 329 -10.70 -9.20 1.81
CA ASP A 329 -11.16 -8.24 0.79
C ASP A 329 -11.05 -8.82 -0.62
N PHE A 330 -9.99 -9.57 -0.92
CA PHE A 330 -9.85 -10.23 -2.23
C PHE A 330 -10.86 -11.36 -2.44
N ALA A 331 -11.10 -12.20 -1.43
CA ALA A 331 -12.13 -13.22 -1.51
C ALA A 331 -13.54 -12.61 -1.66
N ALA A 332 -13.81 -11.48 -1.00
CA ALA A 332 -15.06 -10.73 -1.18
C ALA A 332 -15.21 -10.18 -2.61
N ARG A 333 -14.15 -9.58 -3.16
CA ARG A 333 -14.14 -9.11 -4.57
C ARG A 333 -14.25 -10.24 -5.58
N MET A 334 -13.72 -11.42 -5.27
CA MET A 334 -13.96 -12.62 -6.08
C MET A 334 -15.45 -12.98 -6.12
N GLN A 335 -16.22 -12.76 -5.04
CA GLN A 335 -17.67 -12.96 -5.08
C GLN A 335 -18.38 -11.98 -6.02
N TRP A 336 -17.89 -10.74 -6.13
CA TRP A 336 -18.42 -9.75 -7.09
C TRP A 336 -18.25 -10.18 -8.55
N THR A 337 -17.34 -11.12 -8.83
CA THR A 337 -17.20 -11.68 -10.17
C THR A 337 -18.29 -12.70 -10.51
N LEU A 338 -18.93 -13.29 -9.50
CA LEU A 338 -19.86 -14.42 -9.65
C LEU A 338 -21.30 -13.98 -9.92
N THR A 339 -21.65 -12.76 -9.56
CA THR A 339 -23.03 -12.25 -9.65
C THR A 339 -23.02 -10.75 -9.94
N SER A 340 -24.08 -10.27 -10.60
CA SER A 340 -24.34 -8.83 -10.73
C SER A 340 -25.37 -8.34 -9.71
N ASN A 341 -25.91 -9.25 -8.88
CA ASN A 341 -26.85 -8.90 -7.84
C ASN A 341 -26.10 -8.42 -6.61
N PHE A 342 -26.18 -7.11 -6.33
CA PHE A 342 -25.55 -6.49 -5.17
C PHE A 342 -25.86 -7.25 -3.86
N ALA A 343 -27.10 -7.67 -3.63
CA ALA A 343 -27.49 -8.29 -2.36
C ALA A 343 -26.86 -9.68 -2.09
N GLU A 344 -26.32 -10.34 -3.13
CA GLU A 344 -25.69 -11.66 -3.03
C GLU A 344 -24.20 -11.59 -2.62
N ALA A 345 -23.62 -10.39 -2.60
CA ALA A 345 -22.26 -10.15 -2.14
C ALA A 345 -22.24 -9.19 -0.95
N LYS A 346 -21.05 -9.05 -0.35
CA LYS A 346 -20.78 -8.13 0.77
C LYS A 346 -19.80 -7.06 0.34
N HIS A 347 -19.92 -5.89 0.95
CA HIS A 347 -19.24 -4.68 0.52
C HIS A 347 -18.56 -3.98 1.69
N PRO A 348 -17.56 -3.13 1.39
CA PRO A 348 -16.87 -2.40 2.44
C PRO A 348 -17.78 -1.40 3.14
N PRO A 349 -17.63 -1.20 4.46
CA PRO A 349 -18.31 -0.12 5.17
C PRO A 349 -17.74 1.24 4.73
N ILE A 350 -18.56 2.28 4.80
CA ILE A 350 -18.11 3.66 4.53
C ILE A 350 -17.85 4.36 5.85
N VAL A 351 -16.57 4.49 6.18
CA VAL A 351 -16.11 5.02 7.46
C VAL A 351 -16.32 6.53 7.52
N ASP A 352 -16.90 6.98 8.64
CA ASP A 352 -17.09 8.36 9.00
C ASP A 352 -16.56 8.55 10.42
N VAL A 353 -15.75 9.59 10.65
CA VAL A 353 -15.33 10.03 11.98
C VAL A 353 -15.61 11.52 12.09
N ASN A 354 -16.50 11.91 13.01
CA ASN A 354 -16.88 13.31 13.24
C ASN A 354 -17.39 14.05 11.98
N GLY A 355 -18.07 13.35 11.06
CA GLY A 355 -18.53 13.88 9.77
C GLY A 355 -17.49 13.84 8.66
N HIS A 356 -16.25 13.44 8.96
CA HIS A 356 -15.17 13.32 7.98
C HIS A 356 -15.20 11.95 7.29
N LYS A 357 -15.97 11.88 6.20
CA LYS A 357 -16.12 10.69 5.34
C LYS A 357 -14.91 10.49 4.42
N GLY A 358 -14.85 9.32 3.79
CA GLY A 358 -13.84 8.99 2.78
C GLY A 358 -12.51 8.51 3.35
N VAL A 359 -11.55 8.29 2.45
CA VAL A 359 -10.29 7.59 2.74
C VAL A 359 -9.18 8.51 3.25
N GLU A 360 -9.35 9.83 3.08
CA GLU A 360 -8.34 10.82 3.50
C GLU A 360 -8.15 10.83 5.03
N PRO A 361 -6.91 11.06 5.51
CA PRO A 361 -6.64 11.15 6.94
C PRO A 361 -7.37 12.35 7.56
N LEU A 362 -7.87 12.18 8.78
CA LEU A 362 -8.37 13.29 9.60
C LEU A 362 -7.20 13.90 10.36
N ILE A 363 -6.87 15.17 10.12
CA ILE A 363 -5.81 15.88 10.83
C ILE A 363 -6.43 16.72 11.96
N LEU A 364 -6.02 16.46 13.19
CA LEU A 364 -6.40 17.24 14.37
C LEU A 364 -5.20 18.03 14.85
N LYS A 365 -5.39 19.34 15.04
CA LYS A 365 -4.38 20.20 15.66
C LYS A 365 -4.60 20.22 17.17
N VAL A 366 -3.58 19.86 17.93
CA VAL A 366 -3.73 19.57 19.37
C VAL A 366 -2.63 20.19 20.23
N ASN A 367 -2.99 20.50 21.47
CA ASN A 367 -2.03 20.78 22.55
C ASN A 367 -1.72 19.50 23.35
N PRO A 368 -0.53 19.41 23.97
CA PRO A 368 -0.21 18.31 24.87
C PRO A 368 -1.24 18.17 26.01
N GLY A 369 -1.79 16.97 26.21
CA GLY A 369 -2.82 16.69 27.22
C GLY A 369 -4.25 17.09 26.83
N GLU A 370 -4.44 17.71 25.67
CA GLU A 370 -5.78 18.00 25.14
C GLU A 370 -6.54 16.71 24.84
N THR A 371 -7.85 16.72 25.03
CA THR A 371 -8.69 15.54 24.80
C THR A 371 -9.68 15.79 23.68
N HIS A 372 -9.78 14.85 22.75
CA HIS A 372 -10.75 14.85 21.66
C HIS A 372 -11.66 13.62 21.71
N VAL A 373 -12.95 13.82 21.41
CA VAL A 373 -13.88 12.72 21.15
C VAL A 373 -13.88 12.42 19.65
N LEU A 374 -13.63 11.17 19.31
CA LEU A 374 -13.72 10.64 17.95
C LEU A 374 -14.98 9.77 17.88
N ASP A 375 -15.96 10.21 17.08
CA ASP A 375 -17.26 9.59 16.94
C ASP A 375 -17.41 8.99 15.54
N ALA A 376 -17.38 7.66 15.47
CA ALA A 376 -17.59 6.89 14.25
C ALA A 376 -19.03 6.43 14.03
N SER A 377 -19.99 6.96 14.80
CA SER A 377 -21.39 6.53 14.70
C SER A 377 -22.05 6.86 13.35
N GLY A 378 -21.51 7.82 12.59
CA GLY A 378 -21.93 8.11 11.21
C GLY A 378 -21.50 7.08 10.16
N THR A 379 -20.65 6.12 10.54
CA THR A 379 -20.23 5.03 9.65
C THR A 379 -21.43 4.19 9.26
N TYR A 380 -21.55 3.86 7.98
CA TYR A 380 -22.68 3.10 7.47
C TYR A 380 -22.22 1.86 6.69
N ASN A 381 -23.02 0.80 6.76
CA ASN A 381 -22.82 -0.44 6.01
C ASN A 381 -23.77 -0.47 4.81
N PRO A 382 -23.29 -0.51 3.56
CA PRO A 382 -24.16 -0.60 2.40
C PRO A 382 -24.98 -1.90 2.33
N ASP A 383 -24.61 -2.92 3.11
CA ASP A 383 -25.32 -4.21 3.18
C ASP A 383 -26.42 -4.26 4.28
N GLY A 384 -26.53 -3.24 5.15
CA GLY A 384 -27.51 -3.17 6.25
C GLY A 384 -26.91 -3.02 7.67
N ASP A 385 -27.74 -2.70 8.66
CA ASP A 385 -27.32 -1.95 9.86
C ASP A 385 -26.62 -2.71 11.01
N SER A 386 -26.53 -4.05 11.02
CA SER A 386 -26.20 -4.79 12.27
C SER A 386 -24.79 -5.35 12.43
N ASP A 387 -23.92 -5.28 11.42
CA ASP A 387 -22.73 -6.15 11.36
C ASP A 387 -21.39 -5.38 11.30
N LEU A 388 -21.27 -4.26 12.03
CA LEU A 388 -20.03 -3.47 12.09
C LEU A 388 -19.29 -3.60 13.42
N GLU A 389 -18.03 -4.00 13.37
CA GLU A 389 -17.08 -3.93 14.50
C GLU A 389 -16.17 -2.71 14.37
N TYR A 390 -15.90 -2.03 15.49
CA TYR A 390 -15.08 -0.82 15.56
C TYR A 390 -13.89 -1.04 16.49
N ILE A 391 -12.67 -0.91 15.96
CA ILE A 391 -11.42 -1.04 16.72
C ILE A 391 -10.59 0.22 16.52
N TRP A 392 -10.22 0.87 17.62
CA TRP A 392 -9.31 2.02 17.64
C TRP A 392 -7.95 1.59 18.15
N MET A 393 -6.87 1.94 17.44
CA MET A 393 -5.51 1.47 17.71
C MET A 393 -4.52 2.64 17.64
N LEU A 394 -3.58 2.70 18.58
CA LEU A 394 -2.39 3.54 18.39
C LEU A 394 -1.45 2.85 17.39
N TYR A 395 -0.95 3.57 16.38
CA TYR A 395 0.12 3.05 15.52
C TYR A 395 1.49 3.58 15.97
N PRO A 396 2.24 2.82 16.80
CA PRO A 396 3.45 3.36 17.47
C PRO A 396 4.67 3.47 16.53
N ASP A 397 4.77 2.63 15.51
CA ASP A 397 5.99 2.46 14.70
C ASP A 397 6.26 3.62 13.71
N ILE A 398 5.29 4.50 13.50
CA ILE A 398 5.37 5.56 12.47
C ILE A 398 6.43 6.63 12.75
N ASN A 399 6.79 6.87 14.01
CA ASN A 399 7.58 8.04 14.39
C ASN A 399 9.05 7.75 14.65
N GLY A 400 9.43 6.49 14.87
CA GLY A 400 10.81 6.11 15.20
C GLY A 400 11.39 6.77 16.46
N PHE A 401 10.62 7.58 17.19
CA PHE A 401 11.08 8.36 18.34
C PHE A 401 11.26 7.47 19.57
N HIS A 402 10.37 6.50 19.74
CA HIS A 402 10.38 5.58 20.86
C HIS A 402 11.03 4.27 20.42
N THR A 403 12.07 3.85 21.14
CA THR A 403 12.77 2.61 20.85
C THR A 403 11.84 1.41 21.01
N LEU A 404 12.10 0.38 20.21
CA LEU A 404 11.39 -0.90 20.28
C LEU A 404 9.86 -0.77 20.23
N GLY A 405 9.31 0.19 19.47
CA GLY A 405 7.87 0.31 19.22
C GLY A 405 7.05 0.70 20.46
N GLY A 406 7.68 1.36 21.45
CA GLY A 406 6.98 1.83 22.64
C GLY A 406 5.88 2.84 22.33
N GLY A 407 6.08 3.66 21.29
CA GLY A 407 5.19 4.76 20.92
C GLY A 407 5.01 5.80 22.03
N PRO A 408 4.30 6.90 21.73
CA PRO A 408 3.90 7.84 22.77
C PRO A 408 2.85 7.22 23.70
N LYS A 409 2.81 7.65 24.95
CA LYS A 409 1.75 7.26 25.89
C LYS A 409 0.47 8.01 25.56
N VAL A 410 -0.40 7.34 24.81
CA VAL A 410 -1.71 7.85 24.37
C VAL A 410 -2.80 6.98 25.00
N ASP A 411 -3.69 7.63 25.75
CA ASP A 411 -4.88 6.99 26.29
C ASP A 411 -6.02 7.05 25.26
N ILE A 412 -6.54 5.88 24.90
CA ILE A 412 -7.68 5.70 24.00
C ILE A 412 -8.79 4.99 24.77
N GLU A 413 -9.76 5.76 25.25
CA GLU A 413 -10.83 5.26 26.12
C GLU A 413 -12.13 5.13 25.34
N ALA A 414 -12.81 3.98 25.44
CA ALA A 414 -14.14 3.84 24.88
C ALA A 414 -15.14 4.70 25.66
N VAL A 415 -15.89 5.56 24.97
CA VAL A 415 -16.95 6.39 25.60
C VAL A 415 -18.16 5.53 25.97
N GLU A 416 -18.41 4.49 25.18
CA GLU A 416 -19.44 3.49 25.40
C GLU A 416 -18.76 2.14 25.64
N LYS A 417 -19.15 1.42 26.70
CA LYS A 417 -18.57 0.09 26.95
C LYS A 417 -18.92 -0.84 25.79
N PRO A 418 -17.96 -1.59 25.21
CA PRO A 418 -18.26 -2.58 24.20
C PRO A 418 -19.22 -3.62 24.77
N SER A 419 -20.21 -4.04 23.99
CA SER A 419 -21.24 -5.01 24.39
C SER A 419 -20.70 -6.43 24.61
N SER A 420 -19.43 -6.71 24.26
CA SER A 420 -18.82 -8.03 24.42
C SER A 420 -17.37 -7.98 24.92
N GLU A 421 -17.05 -8.83 25.90
CA GLU A 421 -15.73 -9.03 26.53
C GLU A 421 -14.73 -9.79 25.64
N ARG A 422 -14.61 -9.47 24.35
CA ARG A 422 -13.61 -10.12 23.51
C ARG A 422 -12.19 -9.67 23.91
N LYS A 423 -11.39 -10.60 24.42
CA LYS A 423 -10.04 -10.40 24.99
C LYS A 423 -9.00 -10.10 23.90
N ILE A 424 -7.78 -9.78 24.34
CA ILE A 424 -6.61 -9.22 23.62
C ILE A 424 -6.28 -9.82 22.22
N ALA A 425 -6.78 -11.00 21.86
CA ALA A 425 -6.53 -11.67 20.57
C ALA A 425 -7.28 -11.08 19.35
N ASP A 426 -8.16 -10.09 19.54
CA ASP A 426 -9.19 -9.76 18.56
C ASP A 426 -8.91 -8.55 17.65
N ASN A 427 -7.68 -8.03 17.57
CA ASN A 427 -7.29 -7.26 16.39
C ASN A 427 -6.28 -8.07 15.58
N PHE A 428 -6.71 -8.56 14.41
CA PHE A 428 -5.92 -9.41 13.52
C PHE A 428 -4.57 -8.78 13.10
N ALA A 429 -4.41 -7.46 13.31
CA ALA A 429 -3.21 -6.70 13.02
C ALA A 429 -2.18 -6.60 14.17
N GLY A 430 -2.41 -7.27 15.29
CA GLY A 430 -1.39 -7.44 16.34
C GLY A 430 -1.00 -6.17 17.09
N PHE A 431 -1.88 -5.16 17.19
CA PHE A 431 -1.64 -3.96 18.02
C PHE A 431 -1.83 -4.27 19.50
N ALA A 432 -0.94 -3.73 20.34
CA ALA A 432 -1.04 -3.87 21.80
C ALA A 432 -1.95 -2.83 22.46
N ASN A 433 -1.89 -1.56 22.00
CA ASN A 433 -2.72 -0.47 22.52
C ASN A 433 -3.92 -0.26 21.60
N TYR A 434 -5.06 -0.80 22.00
CA TYR A 434 -6.31 -0.68 21.26
C TYR A 434 -7.54 -0.75 22.16
N THR A 435 -8.66 -0.23 21.67
CA THR A 435 -9.97 -0.34 22.33
C THR A 435 -11.08 -0.54 21.30
N ARG A 436 -12.28 -0.89 21.77
CA ARG A 436 -13.47 -1.11 20.93
C ARG A 436 -14.56 -0.12 21.27
N GLY A 437 -15.29 0.31 20.25
CA GLY A 437 -16.46 1.16 20.41
C GLY A 437 -16.65 2.11 19.24
N ARG A 438 -17.89 2.55 19.03
CA ARG A 438 -18.23 3.55 18.01
C ARG A 438 -17.65 4.92 18.35
N LYS A 439 -17.43 5.19 19.64
CA LYS A 439 -16.91 6.47 20.13
C LYS A 439 -15.76 6.25 21.10
N VAL A 440 -14.68 6.98 20.90
CA VAL A 440 -13.54 6.99 21.82
C VAL A 440 -13.16 8.40 22.21
N LYS A 441 -12.60 8.53 23.41
CA LYS A 441 -11.95 9.71 23.93
C LYS A 441 -10.44 9.49 23.82
N VAL A 442 -9.73 10.37 23.13
CA VAL A 442 -8.28 10.30 22.94
C VAL A 442 -7.62 11.49 23.61
N THR A 443 -6.69 11.23 24.51
CA THR A 443 -5.89 12.27 25.16
C THR A 443 -4.53 12.38 24.46
N ALA A 444 -4.22 13.56 23.93
CA ALA A 444 -2.96 13.85 23.27
C ALA A 444 -1.79 13.66 24.25
N ALA A 445 -0.78 12.90 23.84
CA ALA A 445 0.37 12.63 24.67
C ALA A 445 1.10 13.93 25.02
N LYS A 446 1.82 13.92 26.15
CA LYS A 446 2.79 14.97 26.44
C LYS A 446 3.95 14.87 25.44
N ARG A 447 4.49 16.00 24.99
CA ARG A 447 5.72 15.98 24.19
C ARG A 447 6.91 15.67 25.07
N GLU A 448 7.69 14.70 24.64
CA GLU A 448 8.98 14.36 25.21
C GLU A 448 10.08 15.01 24.35
N ARG A 449 11.24 15.29 24.94
CA ARG A 449 12.43 15.69 24.19
C ARG A 449 13.46 14.58 24.31
N ASN A 450 14.00 14.16 23.18
CA ASN A 450 15.13 13.25 23.16
C ASN A 450 16.33 13.97 23.80
N PRO A 451 16.92 13.46 24.90
CA PRO A 451 17.96 14.16 25.61
C PRO A 451 19.30 14.22 24.84
N GLN A 452 19.50 13.34 23.86
CA GLN A 452 20.69 13.34 23.01
C GLN A 452 20.55 14.27 21.79
N THR A 453 19.40 14.25 21.11
CA THR A 453 19.21 14.98 19.85
C THR A 453 18.42 16.29 20.01
N GLY A 454 17.81 16.53 21.17
CA GLY A 454 16.94 17.68 21.42
C GLY A 454 15.60 17.66 20.66
N LEU A 455 15.41 16.69 19.75
CA LEU A 455 14.19 16.52 18.97
C LEU A 455 13.00 16.28 19.90
N ALA A 456 11.91 16.99 19.64
CA ALA A 456 10.65 16.77 20.34
C ALA A 456 9.88 15.61 19.69
N THR A 457 9.05 14.92 20.47
CA THR A 457 8.17 13.86 19.95
C THR A 457 7.37 14.41 18.77
N PRO A 458 7.36 13.70 17.63
CA PRO A 458 6.60 14.11 16.46
C PRO A 458 5.12 13.75 16.62
N ASP A 459 4.35 14.03 15.59
CA ASP A 459 2.93 13.68 15.48
C ASP A 459 2.71 12.16 15.68
N PHE A 460 1.51 11.81 16.16
CA PHE A 460 1.12 10.42 16.36
C PHE A 460 -0.19 10.08 15.65
N HIS A 461 -0.33 8.83 15.21
CA HIS A 461 -1.49 8.38 14.45
C HIS A 461 -2.30 7.38 15.25
N VAL A 462 -3.60 7.64 15.32
CA VAL A 462 -4.61 6.69 15.77
C VAL A 462 -5.32 6.14 14.53
N LEU A 463 -5.52 4.83 14.48
CA LEU A 463 -6.26 4.15 13.42
C LEU A 463 -7.61 3.72 13.96
N LEU A 464 -8.68 4.04 13.24
CA LEU A 464 -9.93 3.29 13.31
C LEU A 464 -9.89 2.20 12.25
N GLN A 465 -10.24 0.97 12.63
CA GLN A 465 -10.67 -0.08 11.72
C GLN A 465 -12.16 -0.32 11.94
N VAL A 466 -12.93 -0.30 10.86
CA VAL A 466 -14.31 -0.77 10.82
C VAL A 466 -14.37 -2.05 10.00
N THR A 467 -14.89 -3.11 10.59
CA THR A 467 -15.07 -4.40 9.92
C THR A 467 -16.54 -4.63 9.65
N ASN A 468 -16.92 -4.79 8.39
CA ASN A 468 -18.18 -5.43 8.03
C ASN A 468 -18.01 -6.94 8.21
N THR A 469 -18.67 -7.50 9.22
CA THR A 469 -18.62 -8.93 9.55
C THR A 469 -19.76 -9.71 8.90
N ALA A 470 -20.57 -9.08 8.05
CA ALA A 470 -21.59 -9.76 7.30
C ALA A 470 -20.95 -10.75 6.30
N GLY A 471 -21.46 -11.98 6.25
CA GLY A 471 -21.01 -13.00 5.31
C GLY A 471 -19.69 -13.70 5.69
N PRO A 472 -19.16 -14.55 4.79
CA PRO A 472 -18.02 -15.42 5.08
C PRO A 472 -16.66 -14.71 5.05
N TYR A 473 -16.57 -13.52 4.44
CA TYR A 473 -15.33 -12.75 4.29
C TYR A 473 -15.46 -11.37 4.93
N PRO A 474 -14.89 -11.14 6.13
CA PRO A 474 -14.98 -9.84 6.79
C PRO A 474 -14.23 -8.74 6.02
N ILE A 475 -14.92 -7.66 5.67
CA ILE A 475 -14.33 -6.57 4.87
C ILE A 475 -13.98 -5.40 5.77
N ARG A 476 -12.72 -4.94 5.71
CA ARG A 476 -12.18 -3.92 6.62
C ARG A 476 -11.91 -2.62 5.88
N ARG A 477 -12.35 -1.50 6.45
CA ARG A 477 -11.95 -0.14 6.05
C ARG A 477 -11.43 0.62 7.25
N TYR A 478 -10.64 1.65 6.98
CA TYR A 478 -9.87 2.33 8.00
C TYR A 478 -10.11 3.83 7.96
N LYS A 479 -9.82 4.50 9.08
CA LYS A 479 -9.62 5.94 9.13
C LYS A 479 -8.36 6.21 9.92
N ARG A 480 -7.39 6.87 9.29
CA ARG A 480 -6.21 7.40 9.98
C ARG A 480 -6.53 8.78 10.55
N VAL A 481 -6.31 8.95 11.85
CA VAL A 481 -6.44 10.24 12.55
C VAL A 481 -5.04 10.67 13.01
N ILE A 482 -4.58 11.80 12.51
CA ILE A 482 -3.26 12.38 12.78
C ILE A 482 -3.42 13.45 13.84
N PHE A 483 -2.81 13.25 15.01
CA PHE A 483 -2.74 14.25 16.06
C PHE A 483 -1.46 15.05 15.86
N SER A 484 -1.64 16.26 15.33
CA SER A 484 -0.57 17.16 14.93
C SER A 484 -0.40 18.28 15.94
N TYR A 485 0.77 18.36 16.56
CA TYR A 485 1.00 19.35 17.62
C TYR A 485 1.08 20.77 17.03
N LEU A 486 0.41 21.74 17.67
CA LEU A 486 0.33 23.14 17.21
C LEU A 486 1.68 23.86 17.17
N ASP A 487 2.61 23.49 18.06
CA ASP A 487 3.93 24.10 18.16
C ASP A 487 4.97 23.35 17.30
N GLY A 488 4.97 23.68 16.02
CA GLY A 488 6.15 23.60 15.15
C GLY A 488 6.47 22.24 14.54
N LEU A 489 6.72 22.29 13.23
CA LEU A 489 7.57 21.35 12.50
C LEU A 489 8.78 20.91 13.35
N PRO A 490 9.37 19.73 13.10
CA PRO A 490 10.64 19.37 13.71
C PRO A 490 11.62 20.53 13.51
N ILE A 491 11.95 21.21 14.60
CA ILE A 491 12.96 22.27 14.60
C ILE A 491 14.27 21.55 14.26
N PRO A 492 14.97 21.91 13.15
CA PRO A 492 16.28 21.36 12.84
C PRO A 492 17.20 21.52 14.06
N MET A 493 18.06 20.53 14.33
CA MET A 493 19.09 20.71 15.35
C MET A 493 19.86 22.01 15.07
N GLY A 494 19.85 22.95 16.03
CA GLY A 494 20.61 24.19 15.96
C GLY A 494 19.86 25.51 15.74
N LYS A 495 18.52 25.55 15.63
CA LYS A 495 17.77 26.83 15.60
C LYS A 495 16.93 27.08 16.84
N ILE A 496 17.05 28.28 17.41
CA ILE A 496 16.18 28.82 18.47
C ILE A 496 14.87 29.30 17.80
N PRO A 497 13.68 29.03 18.37
CA PRO A 497 12.41 29.47 17.79
C PRO A 497 12.33 30.99 17.62
N GLU A 498 11.67 31.46 16.57
CA GLU A 498 11.26 32.87 16.47
C GLU A 498 10.35 33.22 17.66
N GLY A 499 10.74 34.25 18.42
CA GLY A 499 10.02 34.71 19.61
C GLY A 499 10.64 34.31 20.97
N PHE A 500 11.77 33.57 21.00
CA PHE A 500 12.56 33.36 22.21
C PHE A 500 13.78 34.30 22.24
N SER A 501 13.80 35.26 23.18
CA SER A 501 15.00 36.07 23.47
C SER A 501 15.90 35.29 24.44
N SER A 502 17.20 35.28 24.16
CA SER A 502 18.22 34.56 24.92
C SER A 502 18.70 35.31 26.17
N ASP A 503 17.78 35.85 26.97
CA ASP A 503 18.13 36.50 28.24
C ASP A 503 17.26 35.94 29.38
N THR A 504 17.63 34.75 29.87
CA THR A 504 17.55 34.34 31.29
C THR A 504 18.43 33.12 31.53
#